data_AF-A0A3C0S9F6-F1
#
_entry.id   AF-A0A3C0S9F6-F1
#
_cell.length_a   1.000
_cell.length_b   1.000
_cell.length_c   1.000
_cell.angle_alpha   90.00
_cell.angle_beta   90.00
_cell.angle_gamma   90.00
#
_symmetry.space_group_name_H-M   'P 1'
#
loop_
_entity.id
_entity.type
_entity.pdbx_description
1 polymer ?
#
loop_
_entity_poly.entity_id
_entity_poly.type
_entity_poly.pdbx_seq_one_letter_code
_entity_poly.pdbx_strand_id
1 'polypeptide(L)'
;MLNNKTLNVLLILCIGFWMHPGVLSAGECGVAVKPLSFYDNISLYSLIAGFGLLFAGILIDKKLVKNIVIGLAFIPFIAWGYVHFMIDFSQIKKNVFAYNALAEGTLANIAEAQDRYKSEQGVFIKDLQKLYSHTAGSHGINPCVRILKINADFKHWVAEAKHVSSPDTIRWESDSGSSLKKG
;
A
#
# COMPACT_ATOMS: atom_id res chain seq x y z
N MET A 1 -14.95 6.34 41.72
CA MET A 1 -16.23 6.01 41.05
C MET A 1 -16.31 6.85 39.79
N LEU A 2 -16.09 6.26 38.61
CA LEU A 2 -16.27 6.97 37.34
C LEU A 2 -17.78 7.08 37.10
N ASN A 3 -18.31 8.29 36.95
CA ASN A 3 -19.74 8.54 36.78
C ASN A 3 -20.22 7.98 35.42
N ASN A 4 -21.36 7.30 35.35
CA ASN A 4 -21.87 6.72 34.09
C ASN A 4 -22.01 7.74 32.96
N LYS A 5 -22.20 9.03 33.30
CA LYS A 5 -22.23 10.13 32.33
C LYS A 5 -20.86 10.40 31.68
N THR A 6 -19.75 10.31 32.41
CA THR A 6 -18.41 10.53 31.83
C THR A 6 -17.96 9.36 30.96
N LEU A 7 -18.37 8.13 31.27
CA LEU A 7 -18.09 6.96 30.43
C LEU A 7 -18.85 7.03 29.09
N ASN A 8 -20.13 7.43 29.10
CA ASN A 8 -20.92 7.59 27.88
C ASN A 8 -20.40 8.73 26.99
N VAL A 9 -19.96 9.84 27.58
CA VAL A 9 -19.37 10.95 26.81
C VAL A 9 -18.05 10.54 26.15
N LEU A 10 -17.22 9.74 26.85
CA LEU A 10 -15.97 9.23 26.29
C LEU A 10 -16.21 8.22 25.16
N LEU A 11 -17.23 7.36 25.29
CA LEU A 11 -17.68 6.45 24.23
C LEU A 11 -18.21 7.22 23.00
N ILE A 12 -19.01 8.27 23.20
CA ILE A 12 -19.54 9.09 22.11
C ILE A 12 -18.41 9.87 21.40
N LEU A 13 -17.41 10.35 22.14
CA LEU A 13 -16.22 11.00 21.56
C LEU A 13 -15.35 10.01 20.77
N CYS A 14 -15.18 8.77 21.25
CA CYS A 14 -14.46 7.73 20.52
C CYS A 14 -15.18 7.30 19.24
N ILE A 15 -16.51 7.23 19.26
CA ILE A 15 -17.33 6.91 18.07
C ILE A 15 -17.31 8.08 17.06
N GLY A 16 -17.36 9.33 17.54
CA GLY A 16 -17.27 10.52 16.69
C GLY A 16 -15.92 10.68 16.01
N PHE A 17 -14.82 10.31 16.67
CA PHE A 17 -13.47 10.39 16.11
C PHE A 17 -13.19 9.32 15.04
N TRP A 18 -13.90 8.19 15.06
CA TRP A 18 -13.81 7.14 14.04
C TRP A 18 -14.58 7.46 12.74
N MET A 19 -15.45 8.48 12.76
CA MET A 19 -16.26 8.88 11.60
C MET A 19 -15.66 10.04 10.79
N HIS A 20 -14.33 10.12 10.69
CA HIS A 20 -13.72 10.87 9.59
C HIS A 20 -13.41 9.90 8.45
N PRO A 21 -14.31 9.74 7.46
CA PRO A 21 -13.89 9.20 6.18
C PRO A 21 -12.88 10.20 5.65
N GLY A 22 -11.61 9.83 5.70
CA GLY A 22 -10.55 10.59 5.06
C GLY A 22 -10.99 10.86 3.63
N VAL A 23 -11.20 12.14 3.33
CA VAL A 23 -11.59 12.65 2.02
C VAL A 23 -10.50 12.23 1.03
N LEU A 24 -10.69 11.07 0.40
CA LEU A 24 -9.83 10.58 -0.65
C LEU A 24 -10.36 11.20 -1.95
N SER A 25 -9.83 12.39 -2.25
CA SER A 25 -9.85 12.96 -3.59
C SER A 25 -9.35 11.89 -4.56
N ALA A 26 -10.26 11.34 -5.36
CA ALA A 26 -9.91 10.49 -6.48
C ALA A 26 -9.28 11.39 -7.55
N GLY A 27 -7.96 11.51 -7.53
CA GLY A 27 -7.23 12.10 -8.65
C GLY A 27 -7.35 11.23 -9.90
N GLU A 28 -6.97 11.77 -11.06
CA GLU A 28 -7.01 11.08 -12.37
C GLU A 28 -6.27 9.72 -12.39
N CYS A 29 -5.39 9.48 -11.42
CA CYS A 29 -4.60 8.25 -11.26
C CYS A 29 -5.18 7.22 -10.27
N GLY A 30 -6.44 7.39 -9.83
CA GLY A 30 -7.12 6.49 -8.91
C GLY A 30 -6.84 6.78 -7.44
N VAL A 31 -7.45 5.97 -6.57
CA VAL A 31 -7.38 6.13 -5.10
C VAL A 31 -6.21 5.35 -4.54
N ALA A 32 -5.43 5.97 -3.66
CA ALA A 32 -4.29 5.32 -3.01
C ALA A 32 -4.74 4.07 -2.23
N VAL A 33 -4.23 2.91 -2.65
CA VAL A 33 -4.56 1.62 -2.05
C VAL A 33 -3.59 1.33 -0.91
N LYS A 34 -4.12 0.94 0.25
CA LYS A 34 -3.29 0.49 1.38
C LYS A 34 -2.74 -0.91 1.10
N PRO A 35 -1.52 -1.25 1.58
CA PRO A 35 -0.96 -2.57 1.40
C PRO A 35 -1.83 -3.62 2.09
N LEU A 36 -1.89 -4.83 1.53
CA LEU A 36 -2.68 -5.94 2.09
C LEU A 36 -2.31 -6.22 3.56
N SER A 37 -1.01 -6.12 3.86
CA SER A 37 -0.45 -6.28 5.21
C SER A 37 -1.06 -5.32 6.24
N PHE A 38 -1.56 -4.16 5.83
CA PHE A 38 -2.27 -3.24 6.74
C PHE A 38 -3.56 -3.87 7.27
N TYR A 39 -4.35 -4.48 6.38
CA TYR A 39 -5.61 -5.13 6.75
C TYR A 39 -5.37 -6.44 7.51
N ASP A 40 -4.35 -7.21 7.12
CA ASP A 40 -3.94 -8.42 7.84
C ASP A 40 -3.52 -8.11 9.28
N ASN A 41 -2.73 -7.04 9.46
CA ASN A 41 -2.32 -6.58 10.79
C ASN A 41 -3.52 -6.13 11.62
N ILE A 42 -4.44 -5.35 11.05
CA ILE A 42 -5.68 -4.97 11.75
C ILE A 42 -6.42 -6.24 12.18
N SER A 43 -6.62 -7.20 11.27
CA SER A 43 -7.32 -8.45 11.57
C SER A 43 -6.64 -9.21 12.73
N LEU A 44 -5.32 -9.42 12.65
CA LEU A 44 -4.55 -10.14 13.65
C LEU A 44 -4.59 -9.46 15.02
N TYR A 45 -4.23 -8.18 15.08
CA TYR A 45 -4.19 -7.44 16.35
C TYR A 45 -5.57 -7.28 16.96
N SER A 46 -6.60 -7.17 16.13
CA SER A 46 -7.98 -7.10 16.60
C SER A 46 -8.42 -8.41 17.24
N LEU A 47 -8.06 -9.58 16.69
CA LEU A 47 -8.30 -10.85 17.36
C LEU A 47 -7.51 -10.99 18.66
N ILE A 48 -6.22 -10.63 18.64
CA ILE A 48 -5.37 -10.70 19.85
C ILE A 48 -5.95 -9.83 20.95
N ALA A 49 -6.32 -8.59 20.65
CA ALA A 49 -6.93 -7.67 21.61
C ALA A 49 -8.31 -8.15 22.07
N GLY A 50 -9.15 -8.65 21.14
CA GLY A 50 -10.47 -9.17 21.44
C GLY A 50 -10.42 -10.35 22.41
N PHE A 51 -9.63 -11.38 22.09
CA PHE A 51 -9.45 -12.53 22.98
C PHE A 51 -8.75 -12.15 24.27
N GLY A 52 -7.73 -11.28 24.22
CA GLY A 52 -7.03 -10.80 25.42
C GLY A 52 -7.98 -10.12 26.41
N LEU A 53 -8.86 -9.23 25.93
CA LEU A 53 -9.88 -8.59 26.75
C LEU A 53 -10.94 -9.59 27.24
N LEU A 54 -11.34 -10.54 26.41
CA LEU A 54 -12.33 -11.55 26.79
C LEU A 54 -11.81 -12.42 27.94
N PHE A 55 -10.58 -12.93 27.84
CA PHE A 55 -9.93 -13.70 28.92
C PHE A 55 -9.69 -12.85 30.16
N ALA A 56 -9.22 -11.60 30.01
CA ALA A 56 -9.06 -10.70 31.14
C ALA A 56 -10.39 -10.45 31.88
N GLY A 57 -11.49 -10.30 31.13
CA GLY A 57 -12.83 -10.16 31.69
C GLY A 57 -13.30 -11.39 32.46
N ILE A 58 -12.97 -12.60 32.00
CA ILE A 58 -13.29 -13.86 32.69
C ILE A 58 -12.56 -13.98 34.03
N LEU A 59 -11.29 -13.54 34.10
CA LEU A 59 -10.44 -13.62 35.29
C LEU A 59 -10.79 -12.59 36.38
N ILE A 60 -11.67 -11.63 36.11
CA ILE A 60 -12.06 -10.58 37.05
C ILE A 60 -13.32 -11.00 37.82
N ASP A 61 -13.22 -11.07 39.15
CA ASP A 61 -14.35 -11.41 40.03
C ASP A 61 -15.34 -10.25 40.22
N LYS A 62 -14.88 -9.01 40.05
CA LYS A 62 -15.72 -7.83 40.26
C LYS A 62 -16.71 -7.67 39.10
N LYS A 63 -17.95 -8.12 39.32
CA LYS A 63 -19.06 -8.16 38.33
C LYS A 63 -19.18 -6.93 37.42
N LEU A 64 -19.08 -5.72 37.98
CA LEU A 64 -19.21 -4.48 37.22
C LEU A 64 -18.02 -4.27 36.26
N VAL A 65 -16.80 -4.53 36.72
CA VAL A 65 -15.57 -4.40 35.92
C VAL A 65 -15.51 -5.51 34.86
N LYS A 66 -15.84 -6.75 35.24
CA LYS A 66 -15.98 -7.88 34.31
C LYS A 66 -16.89 -7.55 33.13
N ASN A 67 -18.09 -7.04 33.41
CA ASN A 67 -19.05 -6.70 32.37
C ASN A 67 -18.54 -5.58 31.44
N ILE A 68 -17.83 -4.59 31.98
CA ILE A 68 -17.23 -3.52 31.16
C ILE A 68 -16.13 -4.09 30.25
N VAL A 69 -15.24 -4.93 30.79
CA VAL A 69 -14.10 -5.50 30.05
C VAL A 69 -14.59 -6.45 28.94
N ILE A 70 -15.57 -7.30 29.24
CA ILE A 70 -16.20 -8.18 28.24
C ILE A 70 -16.96 -7.35 27.19
N GLY A 71 -17.66 -6.29 27.61
CA GLY A 71 -18.29 -5.34 26.69
C GLY A 71 -17.29 -4.70 25.73
N LEU A 72 -16.11 -4.31 26.24
CA LEU A 72 -15.05 -3.72 25.43
C LEU A 72 -14.43 -4.71 24.44
N ALA A 73 -14.41 -6.01 24.77
CA ALA A 73 -13.90 -7.06 23.89
C ALA A 73 -14.67 -7.17 22.57
N PHE A 74 -15.93 -6.72 22.51
CA PHE A 74 -16.71 -6.69 21.27
C PHE A 74 -16.16 -5.71 20.23
N ILE A 75 -15.52 -4.61 20.65
CA ILE A 75 -15.00 -3.60 19.70
C ILE A 75 -13.94 -4.21 18.77
N PRO A 76 -12.92 -4.92 19.26
CA PRO A 76 -12.00 -5.64 18.38
C PRO A 76 -12.68 -6.71 17.50
N PHE A 77 -13.69 -7.43 17.98
CA PHE A 77 -14.39 -8.39 17.11
C PHE A 77 -15.16 -7.69 15.97
N ILE A 78 -15.76 -6.53 16.24
CA ILE A 78 -16.41 -5.70 15.21
C ILE A 78 -15.39 -5.21 14.19
N ALA A 79 -14.23 -4.70 14.62
CA ALA A 79 -13.17 -4.25 13.71
C ALA A 79 -12.62 -5.41 12.86
N TRP A 80 -12.47 -6.60 13.45
CA TRP A 80 -12.10 -7.81 12.71
C TRP A 80 -13.16 -8.19 11.67
N GLY A 81 -14.44 -8.19 12.06
CA GLY A 81 -15.55 -8.49 11.16
C GLY A 81 -15.67 -7.46 10.02
N TYR A 82 -15.49 -6.17 10.32
CA TYR A 82 -15.46 -5.14 9.29
C TYR A 82 -14.40 -5.42 8.22
N VAL A 83 -13.18 -5.78 8.61
CA VAL A 83 -12.12 -6.11 7.67
C VAL A 83 -12.47 -7.33 6.80
N HIS A 84 -13.07 -8.38 7.35
CA HIS A 84 -13.39 -9.59 6.57
C HIS A 84 -14.66 -9.50 5.72
N PHE A 85 -15.65 -8.71 6.14
CA PHE A 85 -16.95 -8.63 5.46
C PHE A 85 -17.11 -7.41 4.56
N MET A 86 -16.47 -6.28 4.88
CA MET A 86 -16.62 -5.03 4.12
C MET A 86 -15.47 -4.76 3.15
N ILE A 87 -14.29 -5.35 3.37
CA ILE A 87 -13.14 -5.14 2.50
C ILE A 87 -13.04 -6.28 1.49
N ASP A 88 -13.20 -5.95 0.20
CA ASP A 88 -12.95 -6.89 -0.89
C ASP A 88 -11.45 -6.97 -1.18
N PHE A 89 -10.79 -7.92 -0.53
CA PHE A 89 -9.37 -8.23 -0.75
C PHE A 89 -9.06 -8.63 -2.19
N SER A 90 -10.01 -9.25 -2.91
CA SER A 90 -9.83 -9.64 -4.31
C SER A 90 -9.74 -8.40 -5.20
N GLN A 91 -10.64 -7.43 -4.98
CA GLN A 91 -10.62 -6.17 -5.70
C GLN A 91 -9.35 -5.35 -5.40
N ILE A 92 -8.96 -5.25 -4.13
CA ILE A 92 -7.71 -4.58 -3.72
C ILE A 92 -6.51 -5.23 -4.43
N LYS A 93 -6.42 -6.56 -4.40
CA LYS A 93 -5.32 -7.30 -5.02
C LYS A 93 -5.28 -7.08 -6.54
N LYS A 94 -6.44 -7.12 -7.22
CA LYS A 94 -6.55 -6.82 -8.65
C LYS A 94 -6.08 -5.41 -8.99
N ASN A 95 -6.48 -4.41 -8.19
CA ASN A 95 -6.08 -3.03 -8.41
C ASN A 95 -4.57 -2.83 -8.22
N VAL A 96 -3.99 -3.42 -7.15
CA VAL A 96 -2.54 -3.37 -6.91
C VAL A 96 -1.78 -4.05 -8.06
N PHE A 97 -2.22 -5.22 -8.52
CA PHE A 97 -1.61 -5.86 -9.68
C PHE A 97 -1.70 -5.02 -10.95
N ALA A 98 -2.84 -4.41 -11.24
CA ALA A 98 -3.00 -3.54 -12.40
C ALA A 98 -2.06 -2.34 -12.34
N TYR A 99 -1.96 -1.68 -11.18
CA TYR A 99 -1.04 -0.56 -10.98
C TYR A 99 0.43 -0.97 -11.05
N ASN A 100 0.79 -2.13 -10.51
CA ASN A 100 2.15 -2.67 -10.61
C ASN A 100 2.49 -3.03 -12.05
N ALA A 101 1.57 -3.61 -12.81
CA ALA A 101 1.76 -3.90 -14.24
C ALA A 101 1.96 -2.62 -15.07
N LEU A 102 1.30 -1.52 -14.72
CA LEU A 102 1.56 -0.21 -15.36
C LEU A 102 2.96 0.33 -15.04
N ALA A 103 3.43 0.15 -13.80
CA ALA A 103 4.78 0.51 -13.41
C ALA A 103 5.84 -0.36 -14.11
N GLU A 104 5.59 -1.67 -14.21
CA GLU A 104 6.43 -2.61 -14.97
C GLU A 104 6.47 -2.28 -16.46
N GLY A 105 5.33 -2.00 -17.09
CA GLY A 105 5.28 -1.59 -18.49
C GLY A 105 6.07 -0.30 -18.74
N THR A 106 6.01 0.65 -17.81
CA THR A 106 6.82 1.88 -17.88
C THR A 106 8.31 1.58 -17.77
N LEU A 107 8.71 0.67 -16.86
CA LEU A 107 10.09 0.22 -16.71
C LEU A 107 10.59 -0.56 -17.94
N ALA A 108 9.73 -1.33 -18.60
CA ALA A 108 10.04 -2.02 -19.84
C ALA A 108 10.29 -1.04 -21.00
N ASN A 109 9.47 0.01 -21.13
CA ASN A 109 9.71 1.08 -22.12
C ASN A 109 11.03 1.81 -21.85
N ILE A 110 11.38 2.03 -20.58
CA ILE A 110 12.68 2.57 -20.19
C ILE A 110 13.81 1.62 -20.57
N ALA A 111 13.63 0.32 -20.33
CA ALA A 111 14.63 -0.69 -20.69
C ALA A 111 14.89 -0.71 -22.20
N GLU A 112 13.85 -0.60 -23.01
CA GLU A 112 13.98 -0.48 -24.46
C GLU A 112 14.77 0.79 -24.85
N ALA A 113 14.45 1.94 -24.25
CA ALA A 113 15.17 3.18 -24.51
C ALA A 113 16.65 3.11 -24.08
N GLN A 114 16.94 2.44 -22.96
CA GLN A 114 18.31 2.21 -22.47
C GLN A 114 19.12 1.32 -23.42
N ASP A 115 18.52 0.26 -23.97
CA ASP A 115 19.17 -0.63 -24.93
C ASP A 115 19.49 0.09 -26.25
N ARG A 116 18.54 0.86 -26.79
CA ARG A 116 18.76 1.67 -28.00
C ARG A 116 19.85 2.70 -27.80
N TYR A 117 19.85 3.40 -26.66
CA TYR A 117 20.88 4.39 -26.38
C TYR A 117 22.26 3.74 -26.22
N LYS A 118 22.33 2.56 -25.57
CA LYS A 118 23.59 1.82 -25.42
C LYS A 118 24.13 1.31 -26.75
N SER A 119 23.27 0.87 -27.69
CA SER A 119 23.75 0.44 -29.00
C SER A 119 24.28 1.61 -29.84
N GLU A 120 23.73 2.81 -29.68
CA GLU A 120 24.18 4.02 -30.39
C GLU A 120 25.42 4.68 -29.74
N GLN A 121 25.49 4.75 -28.42
CA GLN A 121 26.46 5.55 -27.68
C GLN A 121 27.43 4.74 -26.82
N GLY A 122 27.25 3.41 -26.74
CA GLY A 122 28.10 2.50 -25.98
C GLY A 122 27.96 2.59 -24.45
N VAL A 123 27.11 3.49 -23.93
CA VAL A 123 26.90 3.73 -22.50
C VAL A 123 25.41 3.85 -22.16
N PHE A 124 25.03 3.61 -20.92
CA PHE A 124 23.65 3.78 -20.45
C PHE A 124 23.34 5.23 -20.04
N ILE A 125 22.05 5.63 -20.13
CA ILE A 125 21.59 6.95 -19.70
C ILE A 125 21.51 7.00 -18.18
N LYS A 126 22.31 7.88 -17.58
CA LYS A 126 22.32 8.13 -16.12
C LYS A 126 21.30 9.18 -15.69
N ASP A 127 21.02 10.15 -16.56
CA ASP A 127 20.15 11.28 -16.26
C ASP A 127 18.68 10.93 -16.54
N LEU A 128 17.87 11.03 -15.48
CA LEU A 128 16.44 10.78 -15.54
C LEU A 128 15.73 11.72 -16.53
N GLN A 129 16.10 13.00 -16.57
CA GLN A 129 15.48 13.99 -17.45
C GLN A 129 15.80 13.70 -18.92
N LYS A 130 17.04 13.29 -19.20
CA LYS A 130 17.45 12.85 -20.54
C LYS A 130 16.72 11.57 -20.95
N LEU A 131 16.57 10.63 -20.02
CA LEU A 131 15.80 9.41 -20.27
C LEU A 131 14.33 9.73 -20.60
N TYR A 132 13.69 10.62 -19.84
CA TYR A 132 12.32 11.08 -20.12
C TYR A 132 12.16 11.59 -21.56
N SER A 133 13.12 12.39 -22.07
CA SER A 133 13.08 12.84 -23.46
C SER A 133 13.28 11.73 -24.50
N HIS A 134 14.04 10.68 -24.18
CA HIS A 134 14.24 9.53 -25.08
C HIS A 134 13.06 8.54 -25.04
N THR A 135 12.35 8.45 -23.92
CA THR A 135 11.15 7.61 -23.77
C THR A 135 9.87 8.25 -24.32
N ALA A 136 9.84 9.58 -24.51
CA ALA A 136 8.67 10.28 -25.04
C ALA A 136 8.30 9.87 -26.48
N GLY A 137 9.23 9.26 -27.22
CA GLY A 137 9.00 8.72 -28.58
C GLY A 137 8.55 7.25 -28.65
N SER A 138 8.64 6.48 -27.56
CA SER A 138 8.23 5.06 -27.50
C SER A 138 7.15 4.87 -26.43
N HIS A 139 5.89 4.80 -26.86
CA HIS A 139 4.69 4.53 -26.04
C HIS A 139 4.46 5.41 -24.77
N GLY A 140 5.36 6.36 -24.48
CA GLY A 140 5.26 7.30 -23.37
C GLY A 140 5.44 6.65 -21.99
N ILE A 141 5.75 7.50 -21.00
CA ILE A 141 5.70 7.14 -19.59
C ILE A 141 4.29 7.43 -19.09
N ASN A 142 3.66 6.46 -18.43
CA ASN A 142 2.34 6.67 -17.85
C ASN A 142 2.42 7.79 -16.79
N PRO A 143 1.57 8.84 -16.86
CA PRO A 143 1.64 9.99 -15.94
C PRO A 143 1.36 9.61 -14.47
N CYS A 144 0.74 8.45 -14.24
CA CYS A 144 0.45 7.90 -12.93
C CYS A 144 1.58 7.05 -12.34
N VAL A 145 2.67 6.85 -13.09
CA VAL A 145 3.87 6.13 -12.66
C VAL A 145 5.01 7.11 -12.42
N ARG A 146 5.57 7.10 -11.21
CA ARG A 146 6.73 7.89 -10.83
C ARG A 146 7.97 7.03 -10.81
N ILE A 147 8.99 7.44 -11.55
CA ILE A 147 10.32 6.86 -11.45
C ILE A 147 10.98 7.45 -10.19
N LEU A 148 11.33 6.59 -9.24
CA LEU A 148 11.91 7.01 -7.96
C LEU A 148 13.41 7.18 -8.08
N LYS A 149 14.09 6.24 -8.72
CA LYS A 149 15.55 6.21 -8.83
C LYS A 149 15.97 5.52 -10.13
N ILE A 150 17.06 6.01 -10.71
CA ILE A 150 17.79 5.33 -11.78
C ILE A 150 19.27 5.41 -11.45
N ASN A 151 19.92 4.26 -11.41
CA ASN A 151 21.37 4.15 -11.28
C ASN A 151 21.88 3.36 -12.48
N ALA A 152 22.76 3.97 -13.26
CA ALA A 152 23.34 3.34 -14.43
C ALA A 152 24.87 3.42 -14.38
N ASP A 153 25.50 2.26 -14.57
CA ASP A 153 26.94 2.05 -14.68
C ASP A 153 27.25 1.44 -16.06
N PHE A 154 28.52 1.35 -16.47
CA PHE A 154 28.90 0.96 -17.84
C PHE A 154 28.35 -0.39 -18.31
N LYS A 155 28.18 -1.34 -17.38
CA LYS A 155 27.70 -2.69 -17.70
C LYS A 155 26.31 -3.00 -17.14
N HIS A 156 25.80 -2.19 -16.22
CA HIS A 156 24.65 -2.53 -15.41
C HIS A 156 23.79 -1.30 -15.13
N TRP A 157 22.47 -1.45 -15.12
CA TRP A 157 21.58 -0.39 -14.65
C TRP A 157 20.39 -0.93 -13.85
N VAL A 158 19.92 -0.09 -12.93
CA VAL A 158 18.78 -0.33 -12.06
C VAL A 158 17.86 0.87 -12.15
N ALA A 159 16.56 0.61 -12.25
CA ALA A 159 15.54 1.63 -12.05
C ALA A 159 14.46 1.14 -11.10
N GLU A 160 13.94 2.07 -10.31
CA GLU A 160 12.81 1.84 -9.41
C GLU A 160 11.66 2.75 -9.84
N ALA A 161 10.48 2.18 -10.03
CA ALA A 161 9.27 2.93 -10.34
C ALA A 161 8.12 2.50 -9.44
N LYS A 162 7.20 3.45 -9.21
CA LYS A 162 6.03 3.26 -8.36
C LYS A 162 4.83 3.95 -8.96
N HIS A 163 3.72 3.24 -9.05
CA HIS A 163 2.43 3.85 -9.36
C HIS A 163 1.95 4.68 -8.15
N VAL A 164 1.46 5.90 -8.39
CA VAL A 164 1.05 6.84 -7.32
C VAL A 164 0.06 6.22 -6.34
N SER A 165 -0.82 5.35 -6.86
CA SER A 165 -1.88 4.69 -6.10
C SER A 165 -1.53 3.29 -5.58
N SER A 166 -0.38 2.72 -5.99
CA SER A 166 0.06 1.40 -5.50
C SER A 166 0.89 1.57 -4.22
N PRO A 167 0.78 0.65 -3.24
CA PRO A 167 1.70 0.62 -2.12
C PRO A 167 3.10 0.15 -2.52
N ASP A 168 3.22 -0.64 -3.58
CA ASP A 168 4.45 -1.36 -3.93
C ASP A 168 5.39 -0.50 -4.78
N THR A 169 6.69 -0.85 -4.72
CA THR A 169 7.72 -0.27 -5.60
C THR A 169 8.29 -1.41 -6.45
N ILE A 170 8.32 -1.20 -7.76
CA ILE A 170 8.87 -2.17 -8.70
C ILE A 170 10.30 -1.78 -9.03
N ARG A 171 11.20 -2.75 -8.98
CA ARG A 171 12.62 -2.59 -9.33
C ARG A 171 12.93 -3.38 -10.59
N TRP A 172 13.52 -2.71 -11.56
CA TRP A 172 14.07 -3.30 -12.77
C TRP A 172 15.59 -3.29 -12.70
N GLU A 173 16.23 -4.42 -12.99
CA GLU A 173 17.68 -4.58 -12.89
C GLU A 173 18.21 -5.39 -14.08
N SER A 174 19.06 -4.76 -14.89
CA SER A 174 19.62 -5.36 -16.09
C SER A 174 21.14 -5.29 -16.11
N ASP A 175 21.76 -6.47 -16.19
CA ASP A 175 23.21 -6.71 -16.13
C ASP A 175 23.86 -6.82 -17.53
N SER A 176 23.02 -6.88 -18.56
CA SER A 176 23.39 -7.06 -19.95
C SER A 176 22.38 -6.26 -20.76
N GLY A 177 22.79 -5.52 -21.80
CA GLY A 177 21.89 -4.71 -22.65
C GLY A 177 20.85 -5.56 -23.40
N SER A 178 19.93 -6.12 -22.65
CA SER A 178 18.84 -7.01 -22.99
C SER A 178 17.69 -6.59 -22.11
N SER A 179 16.78 -5.84 -22.73
CA SER A 179 15.43 -5.50 -22.31
C SER A 179 14.55 -6.71 -22.00
N LEU A 180 15.02 -7.91 -22.32
CA LEU A 180 14.41 -9.16 -21.90
C LEU A 180 14.96 -9.58 -20.54
N LYS A 181 14.17 -9.43 -19.48
CA LYS A 181 14.35 -10.24 -18.26
C LYS A 181 13.01 -10.80 -17.79
N LYS A 182 13.00 -12.14 -17.72
CA LYS A 182 12.09 -13.08 -17.03
C LYS A 182 10.60 -12.98 -17.40
N GLY A 183 10.16 -13.94 -18.20
CA GLY A 183 8.74 -14.19 -18.47
C GLY A 183 7.94 -14.63 -17.25
#